data_AF-A0A2D4MYS8-F1
#
_entry.id   AF-A0A2D4MYS8-F1
#
_cell.length_a   1.000
_cell.length_b   1.000
_cell.length_c   1.000
_cell.angle_alpha   90.00
_cell.angle_beta   90.00
_cell.angle_gamma   90.00
#
_symmetry.space_group_name_H-M   'P 1'
#
loop_
_entity.id
_entity.type
_entity.pdbx_description
1 polymer ?
#
loop_
_entity_poly.entity_id
_entity_poly.type
_entity_poly.pdbx_seq_one_letter_code
_entity_poly.pdbx_strand_id
1 'polypeptide(L)'
;MPKGRPNSMNNYGVLLNELGLDETFLTPLREKYLQPLTALLYPECGGSCLDSHKAFVVKYALHEDLDLHTHYDNAEVTLNVCLGKEFTEGSLYFAEFKQDAKPLPNYLEVEHLLYYGLFHRGGQLHGALPIASGERRNLIIWMRSSAVRNQLCPMCNRAPDLVEADGFGDGFTRILEGSPPGTTDMCSLT
;
A
#
# COMPACT_ATOMS: atom_id res chain seq x y z
N MET A 1 -2.49 19.04 15.29
CA MET A 1 -1.29 18.40 14.71
C MET A 1 -1.57 16.91 14.61
N PRO A 2 -1.29 16.28 13.46
CA PRO A 2 -1.35 14.83 13.29
C PRO A 2 -0.49 14.14 14.35
N LYS A 3 -0.95 12.99 14.87
CA LYS A 3 -0.31 12.28 15.99
C LYS A 3 0.12 10.87 15.60
N GLY A 4 -0.52 10.25 14.61
CA GLY A 4 -0.24 8.87 14.23
C GLY A 4 1.06 8.74 13.44
N ARG A 5 1.79 7.65 13.71
CA ARG A 5 2.92 7.25 12.87
C ARG A 5 2.41 6.82 11.48
N PRO A 6 3.14 7.12 10.40
CA PRO A 6 2.73 6.75 9.03
C PRO A 6 2.52 5.24 8.89
N ASN A 7 3.46 4.47 9.44
CA ASN A 7 3.41 3.02 9.60
C ASN A 7 4.27 2.59 10.80
N SER A 8 4.44 1.29 11.00
CA SER A 8 5.20 0.71 12.11
C SER A 8 6.72 0.92 12.01
N MET A 9 7.23 1.27 10.84
CA MET A 9 8.67 1.31 10.52
C MET A 9 9.20 2.73 10.33
N ASN A 10 8.37 3.67 9.88
CA ASN A 10 8.73 5.08 9.73
C ASN A 10 8.44 5.87 11.01
N ASN A 11 9.36 6.75 11.38
CA ASN A 11 9.23 7.68 12.49
C ASN A 11 8.67 9.03 12.02
N TYR A 12 8.94 9.42 10.77
CA TYR A 12 8.61 10.74 10.24
C TYR A 12 7.61 10.68 9.08
N GLY A 13 6.55 11.47 9.21
CA GLY A 13 5.52 11.57 8.18
C GLY A 13 4.16 11.98 8.74
N VAL A 14 3.11 11.80 7.94
CA VAL A 14 1.73 12.15 8.30
C VAL A 14 0.74 11.17 7.70
N LEU A 15 -0.28 10.79 8.48
CA LEU A 15 -1.44 10.06 7.99
C LEU A 15 -2.43 11.03 7.34
N LEU A 16 -2.90 10.73 6.14
CA LEU A 16 -3.76 11.66 5.39
C LEU A 16 -5.20 11.71 5.91
N ASN A 17 -5.67 10.64 6.56
CA ASN A 17 -6.98 10.62 7.21
C ASN A 17 -7.06 11.61 8.40
N GLU A 18 -5.97 11.78 9.15
CA GLU A 18 -5.86 12.77 10.23
C GLU A 18 -5.89 14.21 9.71
N LEU A 19 -5.66 14.41 8.41
CA LEU A 19 -5.81 15.69 7.71
C LEU A 19 -7.19 15.86 7.07
N GLY A 20 -8.10 14.88 7.21
CA GLY A 20 -9.43 14.91 6.61
C GLY A 20 -9.45 14.70 5.09
N LEU A 21 -8.41 14.08 4.52
CA LEU A 21 -8.25 13.92 3.07
C LEU A 21 -8.85 12.62 2.51
N ASP A 22 -9.33 11.71 3.35
CA ASP A 22 -9.88 10.43 2.90
C ASP A 22 -11.11 10.65 2.00
N GLU A 23 -12.20 11.18 2.57
CA GLU A 23 -13.49 11.26 1.88
C GLU A 23 -13.48 12.16 0.64
N THR A 24 -12.85 13.33 0.72
CA THR A 24 -12.94 14.35 -0.33
C THR A 24 -11.89 14.20 -1.42
N PHE A 25 -10.80 13.47 -1.16
CA PHE A 25 -9.68 13.36 -2.08
C PHE A 25 -9.28 11.90 -2.36
N LEU A 26 -8.93 11.12 -1.34
CA LEU A 26 -8.38 9.78 -1.56
C LEU A 26 -9.42 8.76 -2.01
N THR A 27 -10.64 8.79 -1.48
CA THR A 27 -11.74 7.92 -1.92
C THR A 27 -12.04 8.16 -3.42
N PRO A 28 -12.28 9.41 -3.90
CA PRO A 28 -12.42 9.67 -5.32
C PRO A 28 -11.20 9.32 -6.16
N LEU A 29 -9.99 9.59 -5.66
CA LEU A 29 -8.73 9.25 -6.35
C LEU A 29 -8.66 7.74 -6.60
N ARG A 30 -8.90 6.95 -5.56
CA ARG A 30 -8.89 5.48 -5.64
C ARG A 30 -9.95 4.97 -6.60
N GLU A 31 -11.21 5.35 -6.41
CA GLU A 31 -12.33 4.77 -7.14
C GLU A 31 -12.36 5.17 -8.61
N LYS A 32 -12.03 6.43 -8.93
CA LYS A 32 -12.20 6.96 -10.29
C LYS A 32 -10.94 6.86 -11.14
N TYR A 33 -9.75 6.86 -10.52
CA TYR A 33 -8.50 6.98 -11.26
C TYR A 33 -7.56 5.79 -11.03
N LEU A 34 -7.41 5.33 -9.79
CA LEU A 34 -6.49 4.21 -9.51
C LEU A 34 -7.13 2.86 -9.84
N GLN A 35 -8.41 2.66 -9.52
CA GLN A 35 -9.10 1.39 -9.71
C GLN A 35 -9.10 0.89 -11.17
N PRO A 36 -9.31 1.71 -12.20
CA PRO A 36 -9.18 1.25 -13.59
C PRO A 36 -7.77 0.73 -13.91
N LEU A 37 -6.74 1.39 -13.39
CA LEU A 37 -5.34 0.98 -13.59
C LEU A 37 -5.05 -0.31 -12.84
N THR A 38 -5.47 -0.43 -11.58
CA THR A 38 -5.22 -1.63 -10.77
C THR A 38 -6.03 -2.83 -11.25
N ALA A 39 -7.24 -2.62 -11.77
CA ALA A 39 -8.04 -3.68 -12.39
C ALA A 39 -7.32 -4.29 -13.59
N LEU A 40 -6.65 -3.45 -14.40
CA LEU A 40 -5.88 -3.89 -15.55
C LEU A 40 -4.54 -4.55 -15.17
N LEU A 41 -3.81 -3.94 -14.23
CA LEU A 41 -2.43 -4.34 -13.90
C LEU A 41 -2.34 -5.48 -12.87
N TYR A 42 -3.32 -5.61 -11.98
CA TYR A 42 -3.31 -6.57 -10.87
C TYR A 42 -4.65 -7.31 -10.70
N PRO A 43 -5.22 -7.90 -11.76
CA PRO A 43 -6.50 -8.62 -11.66
C PRO A 43 -6.45 -9.76 -10.63
N GLU A 44 -5.31 -10.45 -10.52
CA GLU A 44 -5.10 -11.55 -9.57
C GLU A 44 -5.04 -11.13 -8.10
N CYS A 45 -4.82 -9.85 -7.82
CA CYS A 45 -4.79 -9.30 -6.46
C CYS A 45 -6.13 -8.66 -6.05
N GLY A 46 -7.20 -8.80 -6.86
CA GLY A 46 -8.45 -8.09 -6.62
C GLY A 46 -8.36 -6.60 -6.98
N GLY A 47 -7.53 -6.24 -7.96
CA GLY A 47 -7.31 -4.85 -8.36
C GLY A 47 -8.58 -4.11 -8.82
N SER A 48 -9.64 -4.82 -9.19
CA SER A 48 -10.95 -4.26 -9.55
C SER A 48 -11.89 -4.02 -8.37
N CYS A 49 -11.54 -4.49 -7.16
CA CYS A 49 -12.39 -4.42 -5.97
C CYS A 49 -11.63 -3.92 -4.74
N LEU A 50 -10.76 -2.93 -4.95
CA LEU A 50 -10.01 -2.25 -3.87
C LEU A 50 -10.91 -1.24 -3.13
N ASP A 51 -11.69 -1.73 -2.17
CA ASP A 51 -12.77 -1.03 -1.46
C ASP A 51 -12.35 -0.30 -0.18
N SER A 52 -11.10 -0.46 0.27
CA SER A 52 -10.54 0.29 1.41
C SER A 52 -9.13 0.82 1.13
N HIS A 53 -8.68 1.83 1.89
CA HIS A 53 -7.32 2.33 1.77
C HIS A 53 -6.75 2.85 3.10
N LYS A 54 -5.42 2.92 3.16
CA LYS A 54 -4.67 3.70 4.15
C LYS A 54 -3.61 4.50 3.41
N ALA A 55 -3.64 5.82 3.54
CA ALA A 55 -2.70 6.70 2.85
C ALA A 55 -1.90 7.56 3.82
N PHE A 56 -0.62 7.71 3.52
CA PHE A 56 0.31 8.43 4.36
C PHE A 56 1.48 8.98 3.56
N VAL A 57 2.10 10.03 4.08
CA VAL A 57 3.37 10.55 3.56
C VAL A 57 4.48 10.13 4.50
N VAL A 58 5.55 9.57 3.96
CA VAL A 58 6.81 9.33 4.70
C VAL A 58 7.86 10.36 4.30
N LYS A 59 8.77 10.65 5.23
CA LYS A 59 9.91 11.56 5.02
C LYS A 59 11.22 10.81 5.25
N TYR A 60 12.14 10.95 4.30
CA TYR A 60 13.54 10.57 4.44
C TYR A 60 14.40 11.82 4.43
N ALA A 61 15.33 11.95 5.37
CA ALA A 61 16.25 13.08 5.48
C ALA A 61 17.51 12.69 6.26
N LEU A 62 18.60 13.42 6.02
CA LEU A 62 19.83 13.27 6.81
C LEU A 62 19.51 13.49 8.30
N HIS A 63 19.92 12.54 9.15
CA HIS A 63 19.68 12.49 10.60
C HIS A 63 18.23 12.18 11.05
N GLU A 64 17.36 11.79 10.12
CA GLU A 64 16.04 11.21 10.41
C GLU A 64 16.02 9.74 9.93
N ASP A 65 14.91 9.28 9.34
CA ASP A 65 14.88 8.01 8.62
C ASP A 65 15.67 8.16 7.31
N LEU A 66 16.65 7.29 7.06
CA LEU A 66 17.44 7.29 5.82
C LEU A 66 16.92 6.29 4.80
N ASP A 67 16.41 5.16 5.27
CA ASP A 67 16.00 4.00 4.51
C ASP A 67 14.70 3.41 5.07
N LEU A 68 14.25 2.32 4.46
CA LEU A 68 13.22 1.48 5.04
C LEU A 68 13.61 0.02 4.83
N HIS A 69 13.81 -0.68 5.95
CA HIS A 69 14.16 -2.10 5.93
C HIS A 69 13.14 -2.93 5.16
N THR A 70 13.58 -4.10 4.71
CA THR A 70 12.78 -4.99 3.90
C THR A 70 11.48 -5.41 4.59
N HIS A 71 10.35 -5.28 3.91
CA HIS A 71 9.03 -5.55 4.46
C HIS A 71 8.00 -5.93 3.38
N TYR A 72 6.80 -6.23 3.84
CA TYR A 72 5.58 -6.33 3.04
C TYR A 72 4.63 -5.21 3.45
N ASP A 73 3.81 -4.76 2.52
CA ASP A 73 2.74 -3.83 2.83
C ASP A 73 1.50 -4.58 3.29
N ASN A 74 0.76 -3.96 4.20
CA ASN A 74 -0.58 -4.39 4.53
C ASN A 74 -1.56 -3.90 3.45
N ALA A 75 -1.41 -4.38 2.22
CA ALA A 75 -2.18 -3.99 1.04
C ALA A 75 -2.28 -5.16 0.05
N GLU A 76 -3.29 -5.13 -0.81
CA GLU A 76 -3.30 -5.97 -2.01
C GLU A 76 -2.46 -5.30 -3.11
N VAL A 77 -2.66 -4.00 -3.31
CA VAL A 77 -1.87 -3.16 -4.22
C VAL A 77 -1.45 -1.88 -3.50
N THR A 78 -0.18 -1.50 -3.66
CA THR A 78 0.36 -0.24 -3.15
C THR A 78 0.67 0.70 -4.30
N LEU A 79 0.35 1.98 -4.13
CA LEU A 79 0.90 3.08 -4.93
C LEU A 79 1.91 3.87 -4.09
N ASN A 80 3.10 4.08 -4.61
CA ASN A 80 4.16 4.89 -3.99
C ASN A 80 4.57 6.01 -4.95
N VAL A 81 4.29 7.27 -4.60
CA VAL A 81 4.52 8.45 -5.43
C VAL A 81 5.57 9.35 -4.80
N CYS A 82 6.60 9.71 -5.55
CA CYS A 82 7.54 10.73 -5.10
C CYS A 82 6.89 12.11 -5.18
N LEU A 83 6.59 12.75 -4.04
CA LEU A 83 5.96 14.08 -4.00
C LEU A 83 6.95 15.22 -4.29
N GLY A 84 8.23 14.90 -4.48
CA GLY A 84 9.27 15.86 -4.81
C GLY A 84 9.90 16.50 -3.57
N LYS A 85 11.22 16.63 -3.67
CA LYS A 85 12.21 17.42 -2.91
C LYS A 85 13.56 17.14 -3.58
N GLU A 86 14.59 17.94 -3.31
CA GLU A 86 15.93 17.67 -3.84
C GLU A 86 16.59 16.57 -2.99
N PHE A 87 16.95 15.44 -3.61
CA PHE A 87 17.71 14.34 -3.00
C PHE A 87 18.52 13.58 -4.06
N THR A 88 19.45 12.74 -3.60
CA THR A 88 20.20 11.80 -4.44
C THR A 88 20.15 10.40 -3.84
N GLU A 89 20.29 9.37 -4.68
CA GLU A 89 20.12 7.95 -4.31
C GLU A 89 18.71 7.64 -3.76
N GLY A 90 18.56 6.53 -3.06
CA GLY A 90 17.30 6.13 -2.44
C GLY A 90 16.35 5.39 -3.37
N SER A 91 16.87 4.60 -4.31
CA SER A 91 16.05 3.71 -5.11
C SER A 91 15.19 2.79 -4.25
N LEU A 92 14.07 2.33 -4.82
CA LEU A 92 13.30 1.24 -4.25
C LEU A 92 13.89 -0.08 -4.75
N TYR A 93 13.88 -1.11 -3.91
CA TYR A 93 14.25 -2.46 -4.35
C TYR A 93 13.10 -3.43 -4.09
N PHE A 94 12.91 -4.34 -5.03
CA PHE A 94 11.83 -5.34 -5.01
C PHE A 94 12.42 -6.74 -5.19
N ALA A 95 12.24 -7.58 -4.18
CA ALA A 95 12.67 -8.98 -4.18
C ALA A 95 11.52 -9.90 -4.60
N GLU A 96 11.83 -11.20 -4.71
CA GLU A 96 10.85 -12.24 -5.00
C GLU A 96 9.78 -12.33 -3.90
N PHE A 97 8.61 -12.85 -4.28
CA PHE A 97 7.51 -13.12 -3.37
C PHE A 97 7.92 -14.21 -2.35
N LYS A 98 7.19 -14.30 -1.24
CA LYS A 98 7.42 -15.12 -0.01
C LYS A 98 7.79 -16.62 -0.17
N GLN A 99 8.01 -17.13 -1.38
CA GLN A 99 8.23 -18.56 -1.68
C GLN A 99 9.68 -19.01 -1.86
N ASP A 100 10.71 -18.15 -1.81
CA ASP A 100 12.09 -18.63 -2.00
C ASP A 100 12.99 -18.46 -0.77
N ALA A 101 13.34 -19.60 -0.17
CA ALA A 101 14.25 -19.75 0.96
C ALA A 101 15.73 -19.60 0.55
N LYS A 102 16.07 -18.61 -0.27
CA LYS A 102 17.45 -18.33 -0.68
C LYS A 102 17.96 -17.04 -0.06
N PRO A 103 19.22 -16.99 0.41
CA PRO A 103 19.85 -15.73 0.77
C PRO A 103 19.98 -14.88 -0.51
N LEU A 104 19.32 -13.72 -0.57
CA LEU A 104 19.20 -12.87 -1.77
C LEU A 104 20.55 -12.56 -2.45
N PRO A 105 20.56 -12.40 -3.79
CA PRO A 105 20.79 -11.05 -4.30
C PRO A 105 19.96 -10.65 -5.53
N ASN A 106 18.92 -11.39 -5.92
CA ASN A 106 18.08 -11.00 -7.05
C ASN A 106 16.95 -10.08 -6.59
N TYR A 107 17.21 -8.78 -6.55
CA TYR A 107 16.17 -7.76 -6.45
C TYR A 107 16.22 -6.86 -7.69
N LEU A 108 15.05 -6.37 -8.09
CA LEU A 108 14.93 -5.30 -9.06
C LEU A 108 15.07 -3.98 -8.32
N GLU A 109 16.11 -3.21 -8.63
CA GLU A 109 16.21 -1.83 -8.20
C GLU A 109 15.46 -0.92 -9.19
N VAL A 110 14.66 -0.02 -8.66
CA VAL A 110 13.88 0.95 -9.42
C VAL A 110 14.18 2.33 -8.89
N GLU A 111 14.76 3.17 -9.76
CA GLU A 111 14.96 4.58 -9.48
C GLU A 111 13.61 5.25 -9.18
N HIS A 112 13.55 6.00 -8.09
CA HIS A 112 12.31 6.65 -7.68
C HIS A 112 12.25 8.10 -8.13
N LEU A 113 11.72 8.29 -9.34
CA LEU A 113 11.67 9.58 -10.02
C LEU A 113 10.66 10.55 -9.39
N LEU A 114 11.03 11.84 -9.34
CA LEU A 114 10.17 12.91 -8.85
C LEU A 114 8.85 12.97 -9.64
N TYR A 115 7.74 13.02 -8.91
CA TYR A 115 6.36 13.08 -9.45
C TYR A 115 5.87 11.81 -10.16
N TYR A 116 6.67 10.74 -10.20
CA TYR A 116 6.23 9.45 -10.71
C TYR A 116 5.64 8.60 -9.59
N GLY A 117 4.57 7.88 -9.94
CA GLY A 117 3.95 6.86 -9.11
C GLY A 117 4.38 5.47 -9.54
N LEU A 118 4.74 4.63 -8.59
CA LEU A 118 5.06 3.23 -8.79
C LEU A 118 3.97 2.37 -8.13
N PHE A 119 3.35 1.50 -8.92
CA PHE A 119 2.49 0.45 -8.41
C PHE A 119 3.27 -0.84 -8.15
N HIS A 120 2.93 -1.53 -7.08
CA HIS A 120 3.40 -2.88 -6.81
C HIS A 120 2.40 -3.66 -5.96
N ARG A 121 2.55 -4.99 -5.95
CA ARG A 121 1.76 -5.86 -5.06
C ARG A 121 2.21 -5.63 -3.62
N GLY A 122 1.27 -5.51 -2.68
CA GLY A 122 1.63 -5.29 -1.27
C GLY A 122 2.35 -6.49 -0.65
N GLY A 123 2.01 -7.70 -1.10
CA GLY A 123 2.69 -8.95 -0.73
C GLY A 123 4.05 -9.18 -1.39
N GLN A 124 4.59 -8.22 -2.14
CA GLN A 124 5.95 -8.29 -2.66
C GLN A 124 6.94 -7.80 -1.61
N LEU A 125 8.03 -8.54 -1.40
CA LEU A 125 9.08 -8.15 -0.47
C LEU A 125 9.86 -6.97 -1.06
N HIS A 126 9.95 -5.85 -0.35
CA HIS A 126 10.57 -4.64 -0.88
C HIS A 126 11.11 -3.73 0.23
N GLY A 127 11.85 -2.69 -0.16
CA GLY A 127 12.30 -1.64 0.74
C GLY A 127 12.82 -0.41 -0.01
N ALA A 128 13.29 0.57 0.75
CA ALA A 128 13.92 1.77 0.21
C ALA A 128 15.40 1.77 0.60
N LEU A 129 16.28 2.01 -0.38
CA LEU A 129 17.70 2.23 -0.11
C LEU A 129 17.93 3.60 0.55
N PRO A 130 19.06 3.81 1.23
CA PRO A 130 19.40 5.09 1.83
C PRO A 130 19.48 6.22 0.79
N ILE A 131 18.98 7.40 1.13
CA ILE A 131 19.34 8.64 0.41
C ILE A 131 20.76 9.08 0.80
N ALA A 132 21.50 9.66 -0.14
CA ALA A 132 22.84 10.18 0.10
C ALA A 132 22.86 11.69 0.43
N SER A 133 21.84 12.43 0.00
CA SER A 133 21.70 13.86 0.29
C SER A 133 20.25 14.32 0.23
N GLY A 134 19.97 15.48 0.83
CA GLY A 134 18.69 16.17 0.69
C GLY A 134 17.54 15.58 1.50
N GLU A 135 16.33 15.73 0.98
CA GLU A 135 15.09 15.24 1.59
C GLU A 135 14.25 14.54 0.52
N ARG A 136 13.60 13.44 0.86
CA ARG A 136 12.64 12.75 -0.01
C ARG A 136 11.32 12.58 0.72
N ARG A 137 10.21 12.87 0.03
CA ARG A 137 8.86 12.61 0.53
C ARG A 137 8.10 11.74 -0.43
N ASN A 138 7.51 10.67 0.08
CA ASN A 138 6.68 9.80 -0.73
C ASN A 138 5.26 9.77 -0.17
N LEU A 139 4.28 9.92 -1.06
CA LEU A 139 2.90 9.54 -0.80
C LEU A 139 2.77 8.04 -1.03
N ILE A 140 2.32 7.31 -0.02
CA ILE A 140 2.07 5.88 -0.10
C ILE A 140 0.59 5.65 0.15
N ILE A 141 -0.05 4.89 -0.72
CA ILE A 141 -1.45 4.48 -0.61
C ILE A 141 -1.51 2.96 -0.63
N TRP A 142 -1.80 2.38 0.52
CA TRP A 142 -2.13 0.97 0.66
C TRP A 142 -3.60 0.80 0.29
N MET A 143 -3.89 0.09 -0.79
CA MET A 143 -5.24 -0.19 -1.24
C MET A 143 -5.57 -1.66 -1.01
N ARG A 144 -6.80 -1.90 -0.56
CA ARG A 144 -7.21 -3.20 -0.04
C ARG A 144 -8.58 -3.61 -0.54
N SER A 145 -8.78 -4.92 -0.60
CA SER A 145 -10.03 -5.56 -1.01
C SER A 145 -10.58 -6.41 0.14
N SER A 146 -11.75 -6.04 0.66
CA SER A 146 -12.45 -6.87 1.64
C SER A 146 -12.87 -8.23 1.05
N ALA A 147 -13.13 -8.31 -0.26
CA ALA A 147 -13.45 -9.56 -0.96
C ALA A 147 -12.30 -10.60 -0.89
N VAL A 148 -11.05 -10.13 -0.86
CA VAL A 148 -9.86 -10.97 -0.65
C VAL A 148 -9.66 -11.25 0.84
N ARG A 149 -9.62 -10.18 1.65
CA ARG A 149 -9.23 -10.24 3.06
C ARG A 149 -10.19 -11.03 3.94
N ASN A 150 -11.49 -10.96 3.66
CA ASN A 150 -12.50 -11.67 4.46
C ASN A 150 -12.39 -13.20 4.32
N GLN A 151 -11.69 -13.70 3.29
CA GLN A 151 -11.44 -15.13 3.14
C GLN A 151 -10.29 -15.58 4.06
N LEU A 152 -9.11 -14.99 3.87
CA LEU A 152 -7.91 -15.25 4.65
C LEU A 152 -7.09 -13.98 4.82
N CYS A 153 -6.48 -13.81 6.00
CA CYS A 153 -5.54 -12.72 6.25
C CYS A 153 -4.33 -12.83 5.28
N PRO A 154 -4.02 -11.80 4.47
CA PRO A 154 -2.95 -11.86 3.47
C PRO A 154 -1.55 -12.02 4.09
N MET A 155 -1.40 -11.67 5.37
CA MET A 155 -0.13 -11.77 6.08
C MET A 155 0.15 -13.18 6.61
N CYS A 156 -0.86 -13.82 7.21
CA CYS A 156 -0.70 -15.10 7.94
C CYS A 156 -1.46 -16.29 7.36
N ASN A 157 -2.28 -16.07 6.33
CA ASN A 157 -3.08 -17.09 5.65
C ASN A 157 -4.03 -17.87 6.58
N ARG A 158 -4.57 -17.19 7.61
CA ARG A 158 -5.56 -17.72 8.54
C ARG A 158 -6.85 -16.91 8.44
N ALA A 159 -7.97 -17.53 8.82
CA ALA A 159 -9.23 -16.82 8.98
C ALA A 159 -9.04 -15.63 9.93
N PRO A 160 -9.50 -14.42 9.56
CA PRO A 160 -9.30 -13.23 10.39
C PRO A 160 -10.22 -13.25 11.61
N ASP A 161 -9.68 -12.79 12.74
CA ASP A 161 -10.47 -12.47 13.93
C ASP A 161 -10.69 -10.95 13.97
N LEU A 162 -11.95 -10.51 13.89
CA LEU A 162 -12.30 -9.12 13.60
C LEU A 162 -12.75 -8.36 14.84
N VAL A 163 -12.08 -7.25 15.10
CA VAL A 163 -12.49 -6.23 16.07
C VAL A 163 -13.00 -5.00 15.34
N GLU A 164 -13.88 -4.23 15.99
CA GLU A 164 -14.37 -2.97 15.43
C GLU A 164 -13.24 -1.92 15.39
N ALA A 165 -13.22 -1.15 14.31
CA ALA A 165 -12.24 -0.10 14.06
C ALA A 165 -12.91 1.10 13.40
N ASP A 166 -12.37 2.29 13.66
CA ASP A 166 -12.81 3.51 12.99
C ASP A 166 -12.33 3.55 11.53
N GLY A 167 -13.18 4.10 10.64
CA GLY A 167 -12.88 4.22 9.22
C GLY A 167 -12.66 2.87 8.54
N PHE A 168 -11.62 2.77 7.70
CA PHE A 168 -11.33 1.56 6.94
C PHE A 168 -10.58 0.46 7.71
N GLY A 169 -10.03 0.76 8.90
CA GLY A 169 -9.18 -0.17 9.66
C GLY A 169 -8.12 -0.85 8.78
N ASP A 170 -8.09 -2.18 8.83
CA ASP A 170 -7.24 -3.02 7.97
C ASP A 170 -7.98 -3.59 6.74
N GLY A 171 -9.12 -3.03 6.36
CA GLY A 171 -9.84 -3.39 5.13
C GLY A 171 -10.60 -4.71 5.18
N PHE A 172 -10.88 -5.24 6.38
CA PHE A 172 -11.80 -6.35 6.57
C PHE A 172 -13.22 -5.82 6.79
N THR A 173 -14.23 -6.58 6.36
CA THR A 173 -15.64 -6.29 6.60
C THR A 173 -16.34 -7.53 7.16
N ARG A 174 -17.36 -7.35 8.01
CA ARG A 174 -18.20 -8.48 8.43
C ARG A 174 -19.16 -8.81 7.28
N ILE A 175 -19.09 -10.04 6.78
CA ILE A 175 -20.17 -10.59 5.95
C ILE A 175 -21.31 -10.95 6.90
N LEU A 176 -22.42 -10.23 6.87
CA LEU A 176 -23.60 -10.56 7.67
C LEU A 176 -24.20 -11.88 7.15
N GLU A 177 -24.23 -12.91 8.01
CA GLU A 177 -24.93 -14.17 7.72
C GLU A 177 -26.39 -13.88 7.33
N GLY A 178 -26.81 -14.35 6.15
CA GLY A 178 -28.17 -14.15 5.62
C GLY A 178 -28.30 -13.05 4.56
N SER A 179 -27.23 -12.32 4.23
CA SER A 179 -27.18 -11.54 3.00
C SER A 179 -27.25 -12.53 1.82
N PRO A 180 -28.13 -12.34 0.81
CA PRO A 180 -28.09 -13.20 -0.37
C PRO A 180 -26.67 -13.16 -0.93
N PRO A 181 -26.15 -14.25 -1.54
CA PRO A 181 -24.92 -14.15 -2.29
C PRO A 181 -25.16 -13.08 -3.34
N GLY A 182 -24.68 -11.87 -3.08
CA GLY A 182 -24.62 -10.84 -4.09
C GLY A 182 -23.89 -11.49 -5.22
N THR A 183 -24.51 -11.53 -6.39
CA THR A 183 -23.87 -11.97 -7.62
C THR A 183 -22.59 -11.15 -7.77
N THR A 184 -21.49 -11.67 -7.26
CA THR A 184 -20.16 -11.20 -7.58
C THR A 184 -19.98 -11.64 -9.01
N ASP A 185 -19.97 -10.67 -9.92
CA ASP A 185 -19.53 -10.91 -11.29
C ASP A 185 -18.07 -11.38 -11.19
N MET A 186 -17.92 -12.69 -11.14
CA MET A 186 -16.64 -13.34 -11.26
C MET A 186 -16.30 -13.27 -12.74
N CYS A 187 -15.50 -12.28 -13.13
CA CYS A 187 -15.00 -12.08 -14.49
C CYS A 187 -16.05 -11.70 -15.55
N SER A 188 -16.22 -10.40 -15.76
CA SER A 188 -16.56 -9.85 -17.07
C SER A 188 -15.41 -8.95 -17.53
N LEU A 189 -14.42 -9.59 -18.17
CA LEU A 189 -13.46 -8.92 -19.04
C LEU A 189 -14.25 -8.35 -20.23
N THR A 190 -14.25 -7.03 -20.39
CA THR A 190 -14.51 -6.36 -21.68
C THR A 190 -13.33 -5.48 -22.02
#